data_AF-M7WV35-F1
#
_entry.id   AF-M7WV35-F1
#
_cell.length_a   1.000
_cell.length_b   1.000
_cell.length_c   1.000
_cell.angle_alpha   90.00
_cell.angle_beta   90.00
_cell.angle_gamma   90.00
#
_symmetry.space_group_name_H-M   'P 1'
#
loop_
_entity.id
_entity.type
_entity.pdbx_description
1 polymer ?
#
loop_
_entity_poly.entity_id
_entity_poly.type
_entity_poly.pdbx_seq_one_letter_code
_entity_poly.pdbx_strand_id
1 'polypeptide(L)' 'MIDGAKGISCLHLNGILHRDIKPDNFRVVTLDDNTEAKRKLTDFGSARNINMMIMLIKRKE' A
#
# COMPACT_ATOMS: atom_id res chain seq x y z
N MET A 1 11.76 4.22 9.02
CA MET A 1 11.26 3.09 8.20
C MET A 1 9.95 2.48 8.73
N ILE A 2 9.46 2.86 9.91
CA ILE A 2 8.27 2.26 10.54
C ILE A 2 6.97 2.58 9.76
N ASP A 3 6.80 3.81 9.28
CA ASP A 3 5.58 4.22 8.56
C ASP A 3 5.32 3.40 7.29
N GLY A 4 6.40 3.08 6.56
CA GLY A 4 6.27 2.28 5.34
C GLY A 4 5.81 0.86 5.64
N ALA A 5 6.38 0.23 6.67
CA ALA A 5 5.95 -1.09 7.12
C ALA A 5 4.50 -1.09 7.63
N LYS A 6 4.09 -0.07 8.38
CA LYS A 6 2.69 0.12 8.81
C LYS A 6 1.74 0.26 7.61
N GLY A 7 2.13 1.05 6.61
CA GLY A 7 1.37 1.22 5.37
C GLY A 7 1.20 -0.09 4.60
N ILE A 8 2.28 -0.85 4.42
CA ILE A 8 2.26 -2.16 3.75
C ILE A 8 1.39 -3.15 4.52
N SER A 9 1.54 -3.22 5.85
CA SER A 9 0.72 -4.09 6.70
C SER A 9 -0.77 -3.76 6.56
N CYS A 10 -1.13 -2.48 6.50
CA CYS A 10 -2.50 -2.06 6.27
C CYS A 10 -3.02 -2.54 4.91
N LEU A 11 -2.23 -2.42 3.83
CA LEU A 11 -2.63 -2.92 2.52
C LEU A 11 -2.86 -4.43 2.52
N HIS A 12 -1.95 -5.19 3.13
CA HIS A 12 -2.06 -6.64 3.20
C HIS A 12 -3.29 -7.09 4.00
N LEU A 13 -3.61 -6.42 5.10
CA LEU A 13 -4.84 -6.67 5.88
C LEU A 13 -6.11 -6.44 5.05
N ASN A 14 -6.07 -5.52 4.08
CA ASN A 14 -7.17 -5.25 3.15
C ASN A 14 -7.12 -6.11 1.87
N GLY A 15 -6.22 -7.10 1.80
CA GLY A 15 -6.06 -7.98 0.65
C GLY A 15 -5.47 -7.28 -0.58
N ILE A 16 -4.79 -6.14 -0.40
CA ILE A 16 -4.17 -5.36 -1.47
C ILE A 16 -2.67 -5.65 -1.50
N LEU A 17 -2.18 -6.09 -2.65
CA LEU A 17 -0.75 -6.14 -2.95
C LEU A 17 -0.35 -4.90 -3.74
N HIS A 18 0.63 -4.14 -3.26
CA HIS A 18 1.13 -2.96 -3.98
C HIS A 18 1.99 -3.33 -5.20
N ARG A 19 2.83 -4.35 -5.07
CA ARG A 19 3.75 -4.91 -6.08
C ARG A 19 4.86 -4.00 -6.61
N ASP A 20 4.80 -2.69 -6.40
CA ASP A 20 5.89 -1.75 -6.71
C ASP A 20 6.35 -1.00 -5.44
N ILE A 21 7.05 -1.72 -4.54
CA ILE A 21 7.56 -1.15 -3.29
C ILE A 21 8.97 -0.64 -3.53
N LYS A 22 9.12 0.68 -3.62
CA LYS A 22 10.39 1.40 -3.79
C LYS A 22 10.35 2.75 -3.08
N PRO A 23 11.50 3.35 -2.73
CA PRO A 23 11.55 4.64 -2.03
C PRO A 23 10.75 5.76 -2.70
N ASP A 24 10.76 5.83 -4.04
CA ASP A 24 10.06 6.83 -4.86
C ASP A 24 8.54 6.85 -4.61
N ASN A 25 7.98 5.72 -4.20
CA ASN A 25 6.55 5.58 -3.95
C ASN A 25 6.16 6.00 -2.52
N PHE A 26 7.12 6.31 -1.63
CA PHE A 26 6.86 6.85 -0.30
C PHE A 26 6.95 8.37 -0.30
N ARG A 27 5.79 9.03 -0.32
CA ARG A 27 5.71 10.50 -0.29
C ARG A 27 5.50 11.00 1.14
N VAL A 28 6.20 12.09 1.47
CA VAL A 28 6.01 12.80 2.74
C VAL A 28 4.71 13.60 2.65
N VAL A 29 3.85 13.45 3.64
CA VAL A 29 2.49 14.06 3.64
C VAL A 29 2.37 15.17 4.67
N THR A 30 3.27 15.23 5.66
CA THR A 30 3.36 16.33 6.62
C THR A 30 4.79 16.85 6.68
N LEU A 31 4.93 18.16 6.54
CA LEU A 31 6.17 18.93 6.62
C LEU A 31 6.02 20.09 7.61
N ASP A 32 5.13 19.95 8.60
CA ASP A 32 5.06 20.94 9.69
C ASP A 32 6.28 20.73 10.58
N ASP A 33 7.06 21.79 10.76
CA ASP A 33 8.32 21.82 11.52
C ASP A 33 8.15 21.36 12.97
N ASN A 34 6.91 21.38 13.50
CA ASN A 34 6.57 20.90 14.84
C ASN A 34 6.07 19.45 14.90
N THR A 35 6.03 18.73 13.77
CA THR A 35 5.50 17.36 13.71
C THR A 35 6.47 16.39 13.04
N GLU A 36 6.46 15.14 13.49
CA GLU A 36 7.23 14.08 12.84
C GLU A 36 6.75 13.89 11.40
N ALA A 37 7.68 13.90 10.45
CA ALA A 37 7.39 13.78 9.02
C ALA A 37 6.79 12.40 8.70
N LYS A 38 5.48 12.35 8.40
CA LYS A 38 4.78 11.10 8.07
C LYS A 38 4.91 10.79 6.59
N ARG A 39 5.17 9.52 6.28
CA ARG A 39 5.20 9.02 4.89
C ARG A 39 3.99 8.16 4.59
N LYS A 40 3.41 8.35 3.40
CA LYS A 40 2.37 7.47 2.85
C LYS A 40 2.86 6.81 1.57
N LEU A 41 2.39 5.59 1.34
CA LEU A 41 2.64 4.85 0.11
C LEU A 41 1.70 5.36 -1.00
N THR A 42 2.24 5.52 -2.19
CA THR A 42 1.58 6.07 -3.38
C THR A 42 1.89 5.20 -4.60
N ASP A 43 1.21 5.48 -5.71
CA ASP A 43 1.32 4.74 -6.99
C ASP A 43 0.79 3.30 -6.95
N PHE A 44 -0.55 3.19 -6.94
CA PHE A 44 -1.27 1.93 -6.99
C PHE A 44 -1.50 1.40 -8.41
N GLY A 45 -0.83 1.93 -9.44
CA GLY A 45 -1.03 1.49 -10.83
C GLY A 45 -0.72 0.00 -11.04
N SER A 46 0.25 -0.50 -10.27
CA SER A 46 0.63 -1.91 -10.24
C SER A 46 -0.12 -2.74 -9.19
N ALA A 47 -0.98 -2.14 -8.36
CA ALA A 47 -1.59 -2.83 -7.24
C ALA A 47 -2.67 -3.84 -7.68
N ARG A 48 -2.92 -4.86 -6.85
CA ARG A 48 -3.95 -5.89 -7.08
C ARG A 48 -4.69 -6.24 -5.81
N ASN A 49 -6.00 -6.45 -5.93
CA ASN A 49 -6.83 -6.99 -4.86
C ASN A 49 -6.90 -8.51 -4.99
N ILE A 50 -6.29 -9.23 -4.03
CA ILE A 50 -6.25 -10.69 -4.02
C ILE A 50 -7.65 -11.27 -3.79
N ASN A 51 -8.44 -10.67 -2.89
CA ASN A 51 -9.77 -11.16 -2.56
C ASN A 51 -10.68 -11.18 -3.80
N MET A 52 -10.59 -10.14 -4.63
CA MET A 52 -11.30 -10.08 -5.91
C MET A 52 -10.81 -11.15 -6.90
N MET A 53 -9.51 -11.39 -6.96
CA MET A 53 -8.91 -12.39 -7.85
C MET A 53 -9.34 -13.81 -7.49
N ILE A 54 -9.36 -14.16 -6.20
CA ILE A 54 -9.86 -15.45 -5.72
C ILE A 54 -11.36 -15.62 -6.03
N MET A 55 -12.17 -14.57 -5.85
CA MET A 55 -13.60 -14.63 -6.20
C MET A 55 -13.84 -14.87 -7.71
N LEU A 56 -13.03 -14.27 -8.59
CA LEU A 56 -13.14 -14.48 -10.03
C LEU A 56 -12.75 -15.90 -10.45
N ILE A 57 -11.75 -16.50 -9.79
CA ILE A 57 -11.34 -17.88 -10.05
C ILE A 57 -12.47 -18.84 -9.65
N LYS A 58 -13.04 -18.66 -8.45
CA LYS A 58 -14.16 -19.48 -7.95
C LYS A 58 -15.46 -19.37 -8.76
N ARG A 59 -15.61 -18.34 -9.60
CA ARG A 59 -16.77 -18.19 -10.49
C ARG A 59 -16.60 -18.88 -11.85
N LYS A 60 -15.39 -19.32 -12.17
CA LYS A 60 -15.06 -20.01 -13.43
C LYS A 60 -15.03 -21.54 -13.28
N GLU A 61 -15.19 -22.03 -12.06
CA GLU A 61 -15.44 -23.44 -11.71
C GLU A 61 -16.94 -23.65 -11.53
#